data_AF-A0A670Z0X1-F1
#
_entry.id   AF-A0A670Z0X1-F1
#
_cell.length_a   1.000
_cell.length_b   1.000
_cell.length_c   1.000
_cell.angle_alpha   90.00
_cell.angle_beta   90.00
_cell.angle_gamma   90.00
#
_symmetry.space_group_name_H-M   'P 1'
#
loop_
_entity.id
_entity.type
_entity.pdbx_description
1 polymer ?
#
loop_
_entity_poly.entity_id
_entity_poly.type
_entity_poly.pdbx_seq_one_letter_code
_entity_poly.pdbx_strand_id
1 'polypeptide(L)'
;GHNPESFSERGGWFRNMKYKYINTYCRVMLLRQSPSGPKKYFPIPVELLEEEIRIRAADDGKLFREEFNSLPPGYLQGTLEMANKEENREKNRYPNILPCKYC
;
A
#
# COMPACT_ATOMS: atom_id res chain seq x y z
N GLY A 1 49.33 -21.55 8.25
CA GLY A 1 48.75 -20.20 8.20
C GLY A 1 47.56 -20.23 7.27
N HIS A 2 46.35 -20.06 7.81
CA HIS A 2 45.11 -20.02 7.01
C HIS A 2 44.75 -18.57 6.74
N ASN A 3 44.58 -18.24 5.46
CA ASN A 3 44.17 -16.93 4.95
C ASN A 3 42.64 -16.72 5.15
N PRO A 4 42.17 -15.68 5.85
CA PRO A 4 40.74 -15.43 6.06
C PRO A 4 40.22 -14.29 5.17
N GLU A 5 40.17 -14.48 3.85
CA GLU A 5 39.53 -13.52 2.93
C GLU A 5 38.46 -14.18 2.05
N SER A 6 37.37 -14.68 2.65
CA SER A 6 36.23 -15.14 1.87
C SER A 6 34.90 -15.08 2.64
N PHE A 7 34.47 -13.90 3.10
CA PHE A 7 33.10 -13.78 3.64
C PHE A 7 32.42 -12.40 3.51
N SER A 8 32.65 -11.62 2.44
CA SER A 8 32.03 -10.29 2.29
C SER A 8 31.20 -10.04 1.01
N GLU A 9 30.98 -11.04 0.15
CA GLU A 9 30.33 -10.77 -1.16
C GLU A 9 28.86 -11.22 -1.26
N ARG A 10 28.40 -12.14 -0.39
CA ARG A 10 27.03 -12.69 -0.48
C ARG A 10 25.93 -11.76 0.05
N GLY A 11 26.27 -10.75 0.84
CA GLY A 11 25.29 -9.82 1.44
C GLY A 11 24.98 -8.57 0.61
N GLY A 12 25.80 -8.25 -0.40
CA GLY A 12 25.67 -7.03 -1.20
C GLY A 12 24.48 -7.06 -2.17
N TRP A 13 24.18 -8.22 -2.73
CA TRP A 13 23.10 -8.44 -3.69
C TRP A 13 21.72 -8.23 -3.07
N PHE A 14 21.49 -8.80 -1.88
CA PHE A 14 20.22 -8.65 -1.17
C PHE A 14 19.97 -7.21 -0.72
N ARG A 15 21.01 -6.49 -0.29
CA ARG A 15 20.90 -5.07 0.07
C ARG A 15 20.57 -4.20 -1.15
N ASN A 16 21.26 -4.40 -2.27
CA ASN A 16 20.97 -3.68 -3.51
C ASN A 16 19.58 -4.00 -4.08
N MET A 17 19.14 -5.26 -4.00
CA MET A 17 17.81 -5.67 -4.45
C MET A 17 16.72 -5.03 -3.58
N LYS A 18 16.87 -5.04 -2.25
CA LYS A 18 15.95 -4.34 -1.35
C LYS A 18 15.95 -2.84 -1.61
N TYR A 19 17.10 -2.22 -1.80
CA TYR A 19 17.21 -0.80 -2.07
C TYR A 19 16.54 -0.42 -3.39
N LYS A 20 16.73 -1.23 -4.44
CA LYS A 20 16.09 -1.05 -5.74
C LYS A 20 14.57 -1.26 -5.68
N TYR A 21 14.10 -2.27 -4.94
CA TYR A 21 12.68 -2.54 -4.74
C TYR A 21 11.99 -1.42 -3.97
N ILE A 22 12.58 -0.98 -2.84
CA ILE A 22 12.08 0.13 -2.03
C ILE A 22 12.11 1.43 -2.84
N ASN A 23 13.20 1.74 -3.52
CA ASN A 23 13.32 2.97 -4.32
C ASN A 23 12.28 2.97 -5.45
N THR A 24 12.09 1.85 -6.14
CA THR A 24 11.13 1.76 -7.25
C THR A 24 9.69 1.84 -6.74
N TYR A 25 9.33 1.09 -5.69
CA TYR A 25 7.99 1.08 -5.12
C TYR A 25 7.63 2.44 -4.48
N CYS A 26 8.51 3.00 -3.67
CA CYS A 26 8.30 4.33 -3.07
C CYS A 26 8.25 5.43 -4.13
N ARG A 27 9.08 5.39 -5.18
CA ARG A 27 9.07 6.41 -6.23
C ARG A 27 7.80 6.34 -7.08
N VAL A 28 7.27 5.15 -7.35
CA VAL A 28 5.96 4.98 -8.02
C VAL A 28 4.82 5.52 -7.15
N MET A 29 4.87 5.33 -5.82
CA MET A 29 3.87 5.87 -4.91
C MET A 29 3.96 7.40 -4.73
N LEU A 30 5.17 7.97 -4.71
CA LEU A 30 5.40 9.40 -4.55
C LEU A 30 5.03 10.21 -5.80
N LEU A 31 5.20 9.65 -6.99
CA LEU A 31 4.83 10.32 -8.26
C LEU A 31 3.31 10.41 -8.50
N ARG A 32 2.49 9.69 -7.73
CA ARG A 32 1.01 9.74 -7.81
C ARG A 32 0.37 10.82 -6.94
N GLN A 33 1.11 11.46 -6.05
CA GLN A 33 0.57 12.50 -5.19
C GLN A 33 0.60 13.84 -5.92
N SER A 34 -0.35 14.03 -6.84
CA SER A 34 -0.76 15.38 -7.23
C SER A 34 -1.24 16.12 -5.97
N PRO A 35 -0.87 17.39 -5.75
CA PRO A 35 -1.23 18.16 -4.57
C PRO A 35 -2.66 18.68 -4.73
N SER A 36 -3.62 17.77 -4.74
CA SER A 36 -5.02 18.12 -4.51
C SER A 36 -5.30 17.72 -3.07
N GLY A 37 -5.70 18.68 -2.23
CA GLY A 37 -6.07 18.42 -0.85
C GLY A 37 -7.13 17.31 -0.74
N PRO A 38 -7.48 16.86 0.49
CA PRO A 38 -8.40 15.74 0.68
C PRO A 38 -9.69 15.99 -0.10
N LYS A 39 -9.89 15.23 -1.18
CA LYS A 39 -11.08 15.31 -2.02
C LYS A 39 -12.26 14.83 -1.17
N LYS A 40 -13.25 15.70 -1.00
CA LYS A 40 -14.46 15.38 -0.25
C LYS A 40 -15.48 14.77 -1.21
N TYR A 41 -15.81 13.50 -1.01
CA TYR A 41 -16.85 12.80 -1.75
C TYR A 41 -18.14 12.80 -0.94
N PHE A 42 -19.24 13.26 -1.56
CA PHE A 42 -20.57 13.25 -0.95
C PHE A 42 -21.35 11.99 -1.35
N PRO A 43 -22.29 11.52 -0.52
CA PRO A 43 -23.20 10.46 -0.91
C PRO A 43 -23.94 10.81 -2.21
N ILE A 44 -24.05 9.83 -3.11
CA ILE A 44 -24.70 10.00 -4.41
C ILE A 44 -26.21 9.74 -4.24
N PRO A 45 -27.09 10.71 -4.58
CA PRO A 45 -28.53 10.46 -4.64
C PRO A 45 -28.87 9.41 -5.71
N VAL A 46 -29.89 8.58 -5.46
CA VAL A 46 -30.23 7.45 -6.33
C VAL A 46 -30.61 7.92 -7.73
N GLU A 47 -31.33 9.02 -7.83
CA GLU A 47 -31.75 9.68 -9.06
C GLU A 47 -30.58 10.15 -9.95
N LEU A 48 -29.38 10.33 -9.38
CA LEU A 48 -28.17 10.75 -10.09
C LEU A 48 -27.16 9.61 -10.30
N LEU A 49 -27.44 8.42 -9.78
CA LEU A 49 -26.46 7.33 -9.71
C LEU A 49 -25.95 6.91 -11.09
N GLU A 50 -26.84 6.71 -12.06
CA GLU A 50 -26.45 6.30 -13.42
C GLU A 50 -25.58 7.35 -14.11
N GLU A 51 -25.93 8.62 -13.95
CA GLU A 51 -25.19 9.75 -14.52
C GLU A 51 -23.80 9.88 -13.88
N GLU A 52 -23.72 9.80 -12.56
CA GLU A 52 -22.45 9.82 -11.82
C GLU A 52 -21.55 8.64 -12.21
N ILE A 53 -22.11 7.42 -12.35
CA ILE A 53 -21.36 6.25 -12.82
C ILE A 53 -20.80 6.50 -14.21
N ARG A 54 -21.61 7.02 -15.15
CA ARG A 54 -21.21 7.33 -16.53
C ARG A 54 -20.09 8.36 -16.56
N ILE A 55 -20.22 9.46 -15.82
CA ILE A 55 -19.20 10.51 -15.71
C ILE A 55 -17.91 9.96 -15.10
N ARG A 56 -18.00 9.21 -14.00
CA ARG A 56 -16.82 8.70 -13.27
C ARG A 56 -16.10 7.57 -13.99
N ALA A 57 -16.80 6.79 -14.80
CA ALA A 57 -16.24 5.72 -15.63
C ALA A 57 -15.52 6.25 -16.88
N ALA A 58 -15.75 7.52 -17.27
CA ALA A 58 -15.04 8.14 -18.38
C ALA A 58 -13.51 8.16 -18.15
N ASP A 59 -12.77 8.32 -19.24
CA ASP A 59 -11.29 8.39 -19.24
C ASP A 59 -10.62 7.22 -18.49
N ASP A 60 -11.02 5.98 -18.84
CA ASP A 60 -10.58 4.74 -18.18
C ASP A 60 -10.83 4.75 -16.66
N GLY A 61 -11.93 5.33 -16.21
CA GLY A 61 -12.28 5.42 -14.79
C GLY A 61 -11.31 6.30 -13.99
N LYS A 62 -10.79 7.39 -14.58
CA LYS A 62 -9.86 8.31 -13.90
C LYS A 62 -10.41 8.79 -12.55
N LEU A 63 -11.66 9.22 -12.51
CA LEU A 63 -12.28 9.73 -11.29
C LEU A 63 -12.45 8.64 -10.23
N PHE A 64 -12.83 7.42 -10.64
CA PHE A 64 -12.86 6.27 -9.73
C PHE A 64 -11.48 5.94 -9.16
N ARG A 65 -10.42 5.96 -10.01
CA ARG A 65 -9.06 5.71 -9.54
C ARG A 65 -8.61 6.78 -8.54
N GLU A 66 -8.92 8.04 -8.81
CA GLU A 66 -8.60 9.15 -7.90
C GLU A 66 -9.34 9.00 -6.56
N GLU A 67 -10.64 8.67 -6.58
CA GLU A 67 -11.44 8.42 -5.38
C GLU A 67 -10.90 7.24 -4.57
N PHE A 68 -10.61 6.11 -5.24
CA PHE A 68 -10.03 4.93 -4.59
C PHE A 68 -8.69 5.24 -3.92
N ASN A 69 -7.81 5.99 -4.58
CA ASN A 69 -6.51 6.35 -4.02
C ASN A 69 -6.62 7.39 -2.88
N SER A 70 -7.75 8.09 -2.76
CA SER A 70 -8.00 9.05 -1.68
C SER A 70 -8.50 8.40 -0.38
N LEU A 71 -8.93 7.13 -0.45
CA LEU A 71 -9.40 6.40 0.72
C LEU A 71 -8.29 6.31 1.77
N PRO A 72 -8.61 6.58 3.06
CA PRO A 72 -7.62 6.41 4.11
C PRO A 72 -7.18 4.94 4.15
N PRO A 73 -5.88 4.65 4.20
CA PRO A 73 -5.43 3.27 4.40
C PRO A 73 -5.99 2.78 5.73
N GLY A 74 -6.67 1.63 5.74
CA GLY A 74 -7.31 1.06 6.95
C GLY A 74 -6.34 0.68 8.09
N TYR A 75 -5.09 1.11 8.01
CA TYR A 75 -4.09 1.00 9.06
C TYR A 75 -4.35 2.04 10.15
N LEU A 76 -5.24 1.71 11.10
CA LEU A 76 -5.21 2.35 12.41
C LEU A 76 -4.02 1.74 13.18
N GLN A 77 -2.89 2.44 13.13
CA GLN A 77 -1.66 2.03 13.80
C GLN A 77 -1.95 1.83 15.30
N GLY A 78 -1.96 0.56 15.74
CA GLY A 78 -2.34 0.13 17.10
C GLY A 78 -3.31 -1.05 17.12
N THR A 79 -4.18 -1.19 16.12
CA THR A 79 -5.17 -2.28 16.10
C THR A 79 -4.63 -3.61 15.61
N LEU A 80 -3.45 -3.62 14.99
CA LEU A 80 -2.83 -4.80 14.36
C LEU A 80 -1.76 -5.48 15.23
N GLU A 81 -1.51 -5.00 16.45
CA GLU A 81 -0.43 -5.51 17.31
C GLU A 81 -0.58 -7.00 17.67
N MET A 82 -1.82 -7.50 17.82
CA MET A 82 -2.07 -8.93 18.10
C MET A 82 -1.72 -9.78 16.88
N ALA A 83 -2.18 -9.32 15.72
CA ALA A 83 -1.98 -10.03 14.47
C ALA A 83 -0.50 -10.05 14.06
N ASN A 84 0.27 -9.03 14.47
CA ASN A 84 1.72 -8.94 14.22
C ASN A 84 2.61 -9.69 15.23
N LYS A 85 2.06 -10.27 16.31
CA LYS A 85 2.87 -11.08 17.24
C LYS A 85 3.56 -12.22 16.50
N GLU A 86 4.81 -12.51 16.87
CA GLU A 86 5.63 -13.56 16.22
C GLU A 86 4.90 -14.91 16.15
N GLU A 87 4.22 -15.28 17.24
CA GLU A 87 3.37 -16.47 17.40
C GLU A 87 2.21 -16.57 16.38
N ASN A 88 1.81 -15.44 15.81
CA ASN A 88 0.69 -15.33 14.87
C ASN A 88 1.18 -15.12 13.42
N ARG A 89 2.47 -14.84 13.20
CA ARG A 89 3.02 -14.58 11.86
C ARG A 89 2.85 -15.79 10.94
N GLU A 90 3.08 -16.99 11.45
CA GLU A 90 2.90 -18.25 10.70
C GLU A 90 1.44 -18.58 10.39
N LYS A 91 0.50 -18.01 11.16
CA LYS A 91 -0.95 -18.16 10.94
C LYS A 91 -1.48 -17.19 9.90
N ASN A 92 -0.75 -16.12 9.61
CA ASN A 92 -1.13 -15.13 8.60
C ASN A 92 -0.55 -15.53 7.24
N ARG A 93 -1.44 -15.80 6.27
CA ARG A 93 -1.03 -16.10 4.90
C ARG A 93 -0.32 -14.94 4.21
N TYR A 94 -0.69 -13.71 4.56
CA TYR A 94 -0.10 -12.49 4.02
C TYR A 94 0.31 -11.55 5.16
N PRO A 95 1.58 -11.12 5.24
CA PRO A 95 2.05 -10.27 6.33
C PRO A 95 1.50 -8.83 6.26
N ASN A 96 0.97 -8.43 5.10
CA ASN A 96 0.40 -7.11 4.84
C ASN A 96 -1.13 -7.07 4.87
N ILE A 97 -1.80 -8.20 5.13
CA ILE A 97 -3.26 -8.29 5.25
C ILE A 97 -3.55 -8.94 6.60
N LEU A 98 -3.79 -8.11 7.59
CA LEU A 98 -3.96 -8.53 8.98
C LEU A 98 -5.32 -8.10 9.51
N PRO A 99 -5.99 -8.93 10.33
CA PRO A 99 -7.23 -8.54 10.97
C PRO A 99 -7.00 -7.43 12.01
N CYS A 100 -7.89 -6.45 12.02
CA CYS A 100 -7.99 -5.44 13.07
C CYS A 100 -8.62 -6.04 14.32
N LYS A 101 -8.08 -5.74 15.52
CA LYS A 101 -8.64 -6.19 16.80
C LYS A 101 -10.05 -5.68 17.12
N TYR A 102 -10.42 -4.50 16.61
CA TYR A 102 -11.61 -3.75 17.04
C TYR A 102 -12.61 -3.51 15.90
N CYS A 103 -12.44 -4.17 14.76
CA CYS A 103 -13.41 -4.18 13.67
C CYS A 103 -14.38 -5.34 13.83
#